data_AF-A0A1I5RWA0-F1
#
_entry.id   AF-A0A1I5RWA0-F1
#
_cell.length_a   1.000
_cell.length_b   1.000
_cell.length_c   1.000
_cell.angle_alpha   90.00
_cell.angle_beta   90.00
_cell.angle_gamma   90.00
#
_symmetry.space_group_name_H-M   'P 1'
#
loop_
_entity.id
_entity.type
_entity.pdbx_description
1 polymer ?
#
loop_
_entity_poly.entity_id
_entity_poly.type
_entity_poly.pdbx_seq_one_letter_code
_entity_poly.pdbx_strand_id
1 'polypeptide(L)'
;MPLAIEILKSSYYTANQVPGNLAVVNQIRTTYGAIIKEACSSANARLESYILEALFFIESKGNPNAANGQAYGIGQLDTKTASNIPFWLKKRAKIMTDSQEAKIYQLFGNSLADCLLNLKWDNAPSKCSGTADSTNLITKQHLINPEINIWLSAMYMDFLVDKYSEGGIIGIGNPTRVRMDKIIVHYNAGQGNANKVPKALTPADTVIFVKNNISITTADYINKFIGTNGLIDSITRTL
;
A
#
# COMPACT_ATOMS: atom_id res chain seq x y z
N MET A 1 -11.58 -8.71 13.92
CA MET A 1 -10.87 -7.93 14.96
C MET A 1 -9.99 -6.95 14.22
N PRO A 2 -10.04 -5.64 14.52
CA PRO A 2 -9.21 -4.67 13.82
C PRO A 2 -7.73 -5.00 14.02
N LEU A 3 -6.91 -4.72 13.02
CA LEU A 3 -5.46 -4.93 13.07
C LEU A 3 -4.83 -4.12 14.20
N ALA A 4 -4.12 -4.78 15.12
CA ALA A 4 -3.36 -4.06 16.14
C ALA A 4 -2.13 -3.40 15.49
N ILE A 5 -2.13 -2.06 15.43
CA ILE A 5 -1.03 -1.22 14.96
C ILE A 5 -0.45 -0.46 16.15
N GLU A 6 0.87 -0.59 16.35
CA GLU A 6 1.59 0.11 17.42
C GLU A 6 1.84 1.57 17.05
N ILE A 7 1.37 2.50 17.88
CA ILE A 7 1.65 3.94 17.73
C ILE A 7 2.98 4.28 18.42
N LEU A 8 3.88 4.93 17.68
CA LEU A 8 5.19 5.36 18.19
C LEU A 8 5.06 6.62 19.04
N LYS A 9 5.92 6.75 20.05
CA LYS A 9 6.05 7.98 20.85
C LYS A 9 6.69 9.13 20.06
N SER A 10 7.45 8.83 19.01
CA SER A 10 8.02 9.83 18.11
C SER A 10 6.93 10.49 17.27
N SER A 11 7.13 11.76 16.94
CA SER A 11 6.17 12.62 16.25
C SER A 11 6.83 13.22 15.01
N TYR A 12 6.15 13.16 13.86
CA TYR A 12 6.54 13.97 12.69
C TYR A 12 5.68 15.24 12.61
N TYR A 13 4.37 15.08 12.76
CA TYR A 13 3.45 16.20 12.82
C TYR A 13 3.36 16.73 14.24
N THR A 14 3.18 18.04 14.38
CA THR A 14 2.84 18.68 15.65
C THR A 14 1.34 18.58 15.90
N ALA A 15 0.91 18.72 17.17
CA ALA A 15 -0.51 18.70 17.53
C ALA A 15 -1.34 19.75 16.75
N ASN A 16 -0.76 20.93 16.50
CA ASN A 16 -1.42 22.02 15.77
C ASN A 16 -1.65 21.71 14.28
N GLN A 17 -0.91 20.74 13.70
CA GLN A 17 -1.09 20.33 12.31
C GLN A 17 -2.21 19.28 12.15
N VAL A 18 -2.63 18.62 13.23
CA VAL A 18 -3.62 17.54 13.19
C VAL A 18 -4.95 17.98 12.57
N PRO A 19 -5.56 19.12 12.93
CA PRO A 19 -6.83 19.54 12.32
C PRO A 19 -6.74 19.73 10.80
N GLY A 20 -5.65 20.36 10.33
CA GLY A 20 -5.42 20.55 8.90
C GLY A 20 -5.18 19.23 8.16
N ASN A 21 -4.45 18.31 8.77
CA ASN A 21 -4.23 16.98 8.20
C ASN A 21 -5.54 16.19 8.08
N LEU A 22 -6.37 16.21 9.13
CA LEU A 22 -7.68 15.55 9.14
C LEU A 22 -8.66 16.16 8.13
N ALA A 23 -8.59 17.47 7.87
CA ALA A 23 -9.40 18.09 6.83
C ALA A 23 -9.09 17.50 5.44
N VAL A 24 -7.81 17.28 5.11
CA VAL A 24 -7.40 16.65 3.84
C VAL A 24 -7.82 15.17 3.81
N VAL A 25 -7.69 14.44 4.93
CA VAL A 25 -8.17 13.06 5.03
C VAL A 25 -9.69 13.00 4.80
N ASN A 26 -10.46 13.93 5.37
CA ASN A 26 -11.90 14.00 5.16
C ASN A 26 -12.26 14.34 3.72
N GLN A 27 -11.45 15.14 3.03
CA GLN A 27 -11.61 15.35 1.58
C GLN A 27 -11.41 14.05 0.80
N ILE A 28 -10.36 13.28 1.13
CA ILE A 28 -10.11 11.96 0.51
C ILE A 28 -11.30 11.02 0.75
N ARG A 29 -11.82 10.96 1.98
CA ARG A 29 -13.01 10.18 2.32
C ARG A 29 -14.24 10.59 1.52
N THR A 30 -14.45 11.89 1.36
CA THR A 30 -15.60 12.43 0.62
C THR A 30 -15.50 12.07 -0.85
N THR A 31 -14.32 12.21 -1.46
CA THR A 31 -14.13 11.97 -2.89
C THR A 31 -14.06 10.48 -3.24
N TYR A 32 -13.37 9.66 -2.42
CA TYR A 32 -13.00 8.28 -2.78
C TYR A 32 -13.49 7.23 -1.79
N GLY A 33 -14.16 7.62 -0.70
CA GLY A 33 -14.48 6.73 0.42
C GLY A 33 -15.33 5.52 0.03
N ALA A 34 -16.20 5.64 -0.98
CA ALA A 34 -16.95 4.49 -1.50
C ALA A 34 -16.02 3.43 -2.12
N ILE A 35 -15.11 3.85 -3.00
CA ILE A 35 -14.15 2.97 -3.67
C ILE A 35 -13.15 2.39 -2.66
N ILE A 36 -12.68 3.20 -1.70
CA ILE A 36 -11.78 2.74 -0.63
C ILE A 36 -12.46 1.66 0.21
N LYS A 37 -13.72 1.86 0.61
CA LYS A 37 -14.48 0.88 1.38
C LYS A 37 -14.71 -0.41 0.59
N GLU A 38 -15.08 -0.30 -0.69
CA GLU A 38 -15.25 -1.45 -1.58
C GLU A 38 -13.95 -2.27 -1.66
N ALA A 39 -12.83 -1.61 -1.97
CA ALA A 39 -11.51 -2.24 -2.08
C ALA A 39 -11.07 -2.91 -0.77
N CYS A 40 -11.20 -2.21 0.37
CA CYS A 40 -10.91 -2.75 1.70
C CYS A 40 -11.82 -3.94 2.07
N SER A 41 -13.10 -3.90 1.71
CA SER A 41 -14.03 -5.00 2.02
C SER A 41 -13.73 -6.28 1.24
N SER A 42 -13.12 -6.16 0.06
CA SER A 42 -12.70 -7.29 -0.77
C SER A 42 -11.51 -8.09 -0.21
N ALA A 43 -10.83 -7.54 0.81
CA ALA A 43 -9.54 -7.98 1.32
C ALA A 43 -9.59 -9.03 2.44
N ASN A 44 -10.64 -9.86 2.52
CA ASN A 44 -10.85 -10.76 3.67
C ASN A 44 -10.79 -10.03 5.05
N ALA A 45 -11.28 -8.79 5.11
CA ALA A 45 -11.22 -7.93 6.31
C ALA A 45 -9.80 -7.62 6.84
N ARG A 46 -8.76 -7.72 5.99
CA ARG A 46 -7.36 -7.45 6.37
C ARG A 46 -6.99 -5.98 6.37
N LEU A 47 -7.84 -5.10 5.86
CA LEU A 47 -7.50 -3.70 5.66
C LEU A 47 -8.65 -2.80 6.07
N GLU A 48 -8.44 -1.98 7.09
CA GLU A 48 -9.37 -0.92 7.48
C GLU A 48 -9.19 0.30 6.58
N SER A 49 -10.28 0.98 6.21
CA SER A 49 -10.24 2.11 5.23
C SER A 49 -9.31 3.24 5.65
N TYR A 50 -9.15 3.49 6.96
CA TYR A 50 -8.26 4.55 7.46
C TYR A 50 -6.79 4.33 7.10
N ILE A 51 -6.37 3.09 6.82
CA ILE A 51 -5.00 2.77 6.40
C ILE A 51 -4.75 3.34 5.00
N LEU A 52 -5.68 3.13 4.06
CA LEU A 52 -5.56 3.68 2.71
C LEU A 52 -5.76 5.20 2.69
N GLU A 53 -6.65 5.73 3.50
CA GLU A 53 -6.83 7.19 3.63
C GLU A 53 -5.54 7.88 4.10
N ALA A 54 -4.88 7.31 5.12
CA ALA A 54 -3.59 7.78 5.60
C ALA A 54 -2.52 7.68 4.50
N LEU A 55 -2.46 6.54 3.79
CA LEU A 55 -1.55 6.34 2.67
C LEU A 55 -1.72 7.43 1.60
N PHE A 56 -2.95 7.63 1.11
CA PHE A 56 -3.26 8.61 0.06
C PHE A 56 -3.02 10.06 0.48
N PHE A 57 -3.19 10.37 1.76
CA PHE A 57 -2.77 11.67 2.28
C PHE A 57 -1.27 11.85 2.16
N ILE A 58 -0.46 10.85 2.54
CA ILE A 58 1.01 11.01 2.54
C ILE A 58 1.54 11.03 1.10
N GLU A 59 1.04 10.12 0.26
CA GLU A 59 1.50 9.94 -1.12
C GLU A 59 1.16 11.13 -2.02
N SER A 60 -0.08 11.62 -1.97
CA SER A 60 -0.58 12.55 -3.00
C SER A 60 -1.50 13.66 -2.50
N LYS A 61 -1.81 13.69 -1.20
CA LYS A 61 -2.88 14.53 -0.63
C LYS A 61 -4.23 14.32 -1.34
N GLY A 62 -4.47 13.11 -1.88
CA GLY A 62 -5.68 12.79 -2.63
C GLY A 62 -5.67 13.20 -4.11
N ASN A 63 -4.54 13.67 -4.64
CA ASN A 63 -4.44 14.07 -6.05
C ASN A 63 -4.29 12.83 -6.96
N PRO A 64 -5.28 12.51 -7.81
CA PRO A 64 -5.23 11.34 -8.68
C PRO A 64 -4.26 11.52 -9.86
N ASN A 65 -3.80 12.74 -10.13
CA ASN A 65 -2.84 13.05 -11.19
C ASN A 65 -1.41 13.26 -10.66
N ALA A 66 -1.17 12.98 -9.37
CA ALA A 66 0.16 13.12 -8.79
C ALA A 66 1.19 12.26 -9.52
N ALA A 67 2.40 12.79 -9.71
CA ALA A 67 3.51 12.08 -10.33
C ALA A 67 4.82 12.47 -9.63
N ASN A 68 5.58 11.47 -9.21
CA ASN A 68 6.89 11.65 -8.58
C ASN A 68 7.86 10.59 -9.11
N GLY A 69 8.79 11.00 -9.98
CA GLY A 69 9.66 10.07 -10.68
C GLY A 69 8.84 9.08 -11.52
N GLN A 70 8.89 7.80 -11.17
CA GLN A 70 8.14 6.73 -11.84
C GLN A 70 6.86 6.32 -11.10
N ALA A 71 6.51 7.01 -10.02
CA ALA A 71 5.32 6.76 -9.23
C ALA A 71 4.16 7.67 -9.67
N TYR A 72 2.95 7.11 -9.80
CA TYR A 72 1.79 7.80 -10.35
C TYR A 72 0.53 7.57 -9.53
N GLY A 73 -0.37 8.55 -9.58
CA GLY A 73 -1.72 8.48 -9.03
C GLY A 73 -1.80 8.70 -7.53
N ILE A 74 -3.00 8.49 -6.99
CA ILE A 74 -3.32 8.81 -5.59
C ILE A 74 -2.46 8.03 -4.57
N GLY A 75 -2.13 6.78 -4.88
CA GLY A 75 -1.27 5.90 -4.09
C GLY A 75 0.19 5.85 -4.54
N GLN A 76 0.59 6.65 -5.53
CA GLN A 76 1.98 6.74 -6.01
C GLN A 76 2.63 5.36 -6.27
N LEU A 77 1.96 4.54 -7.08
CA LEU A 77 2.52 3.25 -7.53
C LEU A 77 3.39 3.47 -8.76
N ASP A 78 4.51 2.75 -8.87
CA ASP A 78 5.23 2.64 -10.13
C ASP A 78 4.64 1.56 -11.04
N THR A 79 4.85 1.69 -12.35
CA THR A 79 4.26 0.79 -13.36
C THR A 79 4.69 -0.66 -13.20
N LYS A 80 5.92 -0.89 -12.75
CA LYS A 80 6.49 -2.23 -12.59
C LYS A 80 5.88 -2.91 -11.38
N THR A 81 5.87 -2.25 -10.23
CA THR A 81 5.19 -2.72 -9.02
C THR A 81 3.71 -2.97 -9.30
N ALA A 82 3.03 -2.00 -9.91
CA ALA A 82 1.62 -2.11 -10.27
C ALA A 82 1.31 -3.37 -11.09
N SER A 83 2.14 -3.64 -12.10
CA SER A 83 2.00 -4.80 -13.00
C SER A 83 2.15 -6.16 -12.27
N ASN A 84 2.83 -6.19 -11.13
CA ASN A 84 3.07 -7.43 -10.39
C ASN A 84 2.10 -7.68 -9.25
N ILE A 85 1.38 -6.67 -8.76
CA ILE A 85 0.47 -6.80 -7.61
C ILE A 85 -0.53 -7.96 -7.80
N PRO A 86 -1.23 -8.11 -8.95
CA PRO A 86 -2.17 -9.21 -9.14
C PRO A 86 -1.50 -10.59 -9.06
N PHE A 87 -0.33 -10.74 -9.69
CA PHE A 87 0.49 -11.96 -9.61
C PHE A 87 0.95 -12.25 -8.17
N TRP A 88 1.40 -11.23 -7.43
CA TRP A 88 1.85 -11.40 -6.05
C TRP A 88 0.72 -11.90 -5.16
N LEU A 89 -0.48 -11.33 -5.26
CA LEU A 89 -1.62 -11.81 -4.48
C LEU A 89 -2.06 -13.22 -4.89
N LYS A 90 -2.15 -13.51 -6.19
CA LYS A 90 -2.69 -14.78 -6.69
C LYS A 90 -1.72 -15.95 -6.57
N LYS A 91 -0.46 -15.78 -6.98
CA LYS A 91 0.50 -16.88 -7.13
C LYS A 91 1.54 -16.93 -6.01
N ARG A 92 2.01 -15.77 -5.54
CA ARG A 92 3.07 -15.69 -4.52
C ARG A 92 2.51 -15.83 -3.11
N ALA A 93 1.54 -14.99 -2.78
CA ALA A 93 0.86 -14.99 -1.49
C ALA A 93 -0.31 -15.94 -1.44
N LYS A 94 -1.01 -16.18 -2.56
CA LYS A 94 -2.20 -17.03 -2.61
C LYS A 94 -3.30 -16.56 -1.63
N ILE A 95 -3.46 -15.25 -1.53
CA ILE A 95 -4.45 -14.58 -0.66
C ILE A 95 -5.48 -13.76 -1.45
N MET A 96 -5.36 -13.73 -2.79
CA MET A 96 -6.32 -13.05 -3.65
C MET A 96 -7.72 -13.63 -3.43
N THR A 97 -8.71 -12.77 -3.26
CA THR A 97 -10.13 -13.18 -3.19
C THR A 97 -10.77 -13.21 -4.56
N ASP A 98 -11.87 -13.95 -4.69
CA ASP A 98 -12.65 -13.98 -5.94
C ASP A 98 -13.15 -12.58 -6.33
N SER A 99 -13.50 -11.75 -5.33
CA SER A 99 -13.89 -10.35 -5.58
C SER A 99 -12.74 -9.52 -6.13
N GLN A 100 -11.53 -9.71 -5.62
CA GLN A 100 -10.34 -9.02 -6.14
C GLN A 100 -10.01 -9.48 -7.55
N GLU A 101 -10.07 -10.79 -7.81
CA GLU A 101 -9.85 -11.34 -9.14
C GLU A 101 -10.88 -10.81 -10.15
N ALA A 102 -12.17 -10.86 -9.82
CA ALA A 102 -13.23 -10.31 -10.66
C ALA A 102 -13.04 -8.81 -10.95
N LYS A 103 -12.58 -8.05 -9.96
CA LYS A 103 -12.30 -6.62 -10.13
C LYS A 103 -11.12 -6.36 -11.08
N ILE A 104 -10.08 -7.21 -11.08
CA ILE A 104 -8.99 -7.12 -12.07
C ILE A 104 -9.53 -7.32 -13.49
N TYR A 105 -10.41 -8.30 -13.72
CA TYR A 105 -11.07 -8.47 -15.03
C TYR A 105 -11.93 -7.26 -15.40
N GLN A 106 -12.68 -6.69 -14.45
CA GLN A 106 -13.49 -5.50 -14.69
C GLN A 106 -12.63 -4.28 -15.08
N LEU A 107 -11.52 -4.06 -14.39
CA LEU A 107 -10.69 -2.85 -14.57
C LEU A 107 -9.79 -2.91 -15.82
N PHE A 108 -9.33 -4.10 -16.21
CA PHE A 108 -8.32 -4.26 -17.26
C PHE A 108 -8.80 -5.04 -18.49
N GLY A 109 -9.98 -5.67 -18.42
CA GLY A 109 -10.48 -6.58 -19.45
C GLY A 109 -9.72 -7.92 -19.49
N ASN A 110 -10.33 -8.93 -20.12
CA ASN A 110 -9.85 -10.32 -20.08
C ASN A 110 -8.39 -10.49 -20.47
N SER A 111 -7.98 -9.94 -21.62
CA SER A 111 -6.63 -10.17 -22.15
C SER A 111 -5.53 -9.63 -21.23
N LEU A 112 -5.68 -8.41 -20.70
CA LEU A 112 -4.66 -7.82 -19.83
C LEU A 112 -4.72 -8.43 -18.43
N ALA A 113 -5.92 -8.68 -17.90
CA ALA A 113 -6.13 -9.37 -16.62
C ALA A 113 -5.46 -10.75 -16.59
N ASP A 114 -5.66 -11.57 -17.62
CA ASP A 114 -5.03 -12.90 -17.74
C ASP A 114 -3.50 -12.81 -17.64
N CYS A 115 -2.91 -11.82 -18.29
CA CYS A 115 -1.48 -11.55 -18.26
C CYS A 115 -0.98 -11.09 -16.88
N LEU A 116 -1.71 -10.18 -16.23
CA LEU A 116 -1.37 -9.69 -14.89
C LEU A 116 -1.45 -10.81 -13.82
N LEU A 117 -2.46 -11.67 -13.92
CA LEU A 117 -2.74 -12.74 -12.96
C LEU A 117 -1.82 -13.96 -13.13
N ASN A 118 -1.29 -14.17 -14.34
CA ASN A 118 -0.54 -15.38 -14.70
C ASN A 118 0.89 -15.09 -15.18
N LEU A 119 1.52 -14.02 -14.68
CA LEU A 119 2.97 -13.83 -14.84
C LEU A 119 3.73 -15.09 -14.39
N LYS A 120 4.80 -15.43 -15.10
CA LYS A 120 5.60 -16.64 -14.81
C LYS A 120 6.45 -16.48 -13.54
N TRP A 121 6.95 -15.27 -13.31
CA TRP A 121 7.71 -14.85 -12.12
C TRP A 121 7.62 -13.34 -11.96
N ASP A 122 8.19 -12.83 -10.87
CA ASP A 122 8.23 -11.41 -10.54
C ASP A 122 8.95 -10.60 -11.63
N ASN A 123 8.24 -9.67 -12.27
CA ASN A 123 8.70 -8.90 -13.42
C ASN A 123 8.98 -9.76 -14.66
N ALA A 124 8.23 -10.85 -14.86
CA ALA A 124 8.27 -11.58 -16.11
C ALA A 124 7.78 -10.68 -17.25
N PRO A 125 8.53 -10.57 -18.37
CA PRO A 125 8.04 -9.89 -19.54
C PRO A 125 6.80 -10.59 -20.11
N SER A 126 5.89 -9.82 -20.71
CA SER A 126 4.68 -10.38 -21.29
C SER A 126 4.29 -9.69 -22.59
N LYS A 127 3.79 -10.49 -23.55
CA LYS A 127 3.32 -10.03 -24.86
C LYS A 127 2.13 -9.06 -24.78
N CYS A 128 1.39 -9.08 -23.68
CA CYS A 128 0.28 -8.16 -23.42
C CYS A 128 0.72 -6.69 -23.28
N SER A 129 2.01 -6.42 -23.14
CA SER A 129 2.53 -5.05 -23.05
C SER A 129 2.57 -4.32 -24.40
N GLY A 130 2.26 -5.00 -25.52
CA GLY A 130 2.31 -4.41 -26.87
C GLY A 130 3.73 -4.22 -27.42
N THR A 131 4.74 -4.33 -26.58
CA THR A 131 6.17 -4.38 -26.92
C THR A 131 6.73 -5.72 -26.48
N ALA A 132 7.44 -6.43 -27.35
CA ALA A 132 8.17 -7.62 -26.92
C ALA A 132 9.06 -7.25 -25.72
N ASP A 133 8.99 -8.05 -24.66
CA ASP A 133 9.86 -7.97 -23.49
C ASP A 133 9.64 -6.82 -22.48
N SER A 134 8.51 -6.10 -22.52
CA SER A 134 8.18 -5.17 -21.43
C SER A 134 7.60 -5.89 -20.21
N THR A 135 8.04 -5.43 -19.03
CA THR A 135 7.57 -5.84 -17.71
C THR A 135 6.51 -4.90 -17.14
N ASN A 136 6.21 -3.80 -17.86
CA ASN A 136 5.23 -2.79 -17.50
C ASN A 136 3.93 -3.03 -18.28
N LEU A 137 3.05 -3.86 -17.73
CA LEU A 137 1.71 -4.12 -18.29
C LEU A 137 0.71 -3.03 -17.91
N ILE A 138 0.85 -2.50 -16.69
CA ILE A 138 0.12 -1.32 -16.23
C ILE A 138 0.93 -0.08 -16.58
N THR A 139 0.27 0.90 -17.20
CA THR A 139 0.91 2.14 -17.68
C THR A 139 0.58 3.31 -16.75
N LYS A 140 1.26 4.45 -16.94
CA LYS A 140 0.89 5.71 -16.29
C LYS A 140 -0.60 6.06 -16.48
N GLN A 141 -1.15 5.83 -17.68
CA GLN A 141 -2.54 6.17 -17.99
C GLN A 141 -3.53 5.37 -17.14
N HIS A 142 -3.20 4.10 -16.86
CA HIS A 142 -3.97 3.29 -15.92
C HIS A 142 -3.83 3.82 -14.49
N LEU A 143 -2.62 4.22 -14.08
CA LEU A 143 -2.35 4.63 -12.70
C LEU A 143 -2.88 6.02 -12.32
N ILE A 144 -3.14 6.91 -13.27
CA ILE A 144 -3.85 8.17 -12.99
C ILE A 144 -5.37 7.99 -12.90
N ASN A 145 -5.91 6.82 -13.25
CA ASN A 145 -7.30 6.48 -12.94
C ASN A 145 -7.41 6.16 -11.44
N PRO A 146 -8.25 6.90 -10.67
CA PRO A 146 -8.32 6.74 -9.23
C PRO A 146 -8.85 5.37 -8.81
N GLU A 147 -9.84 4.80 -9.52
CA GLU A 147 -10.37 3.48 -9.18
C GLU A 147 -9.29 2.40 -9.33
N ILE A 148 -8.61 2.38 -10.47
CA ILE A 148 -7.51 1.43 -10.72
C ILE A 148 -6.42 1.57 -9.64
N ASN A 149 -5.99 2.80 -9.37
CA ASN A 149 -4.91 3.05 -8.42
C ASN A 149 -5.29 2.64 -7.00
N ILE A 150 -6.50 2.98 -6.54
CA ILE A 150 -6.99 2.62 -5.20
C ILE A 150 -7.06 1.10 -5.03
N TRP A 151 -7.61 0.39 -6.02
CA TRP A 151 -7.70 -1.06 -5.98
C TRP A 151 -6.34 -1.75 -5.94
N LEU A 152 -5.40 -1.28 -6.77
CA LEU A 152 -4.03 -1.80 -6.73
C LEU A 152 -3.32 -1.46 -5.42
N SER A 153 -3.50 -0.26 -4.86
CA SER A 153 -2.93 0.09 -3.55
C SER A 153 -3.51 -0.75 -2.41
N ALA A 154 -4.82 -1.02 -2.43
CA ALA A 154 -5.47 -1.91 -1.46
C ALA A 154 -4.90 -3.33 -1.54
N MET A 155 -4.84 -3.88 -2.75
CA MET A 155 -4.25 -5.19 -3.04
C MET A 155 -2.78 -5.27 -2.63
N TYR A 156 -2.01 -4.20 -2.85
CA TYR A 156 -0.62 -4.16 -2.42
C TYR A 156 -0.51 -4.11 -0.90
N MET A 157 -1.37 -3.35 -0.21
CA MET A 157 -1.45 -3.37 1.24
C MET A 157 -1.78 -4.74 1.79
N ASP A 158 -2.71 -5.48 1.20
CA ASP A 158 -3.02 -6.85 1.63
C ASP A 158 -1.80 -7.76 1.56
N PHE A 159 -1.06 -7.69 0.45
CA PHE A 159 0.19 -8.43 0.30
C PHE A 159 1.23 -8.07 1.37
N LEU A 160 1.37 -6.77 1.68
CA LEU A 160 2.33 -6.32 2.69
C LEU A 160 1.88 -6.64 4.12
N VAL A 161 0.59 -6.53 4.43
CA VAL A 161 0.00 -6.93 5.71
C VAL A 161 0.24 -8.42 5.94
N ASP A 162 -0.07 -9.26 4.96
CA ASP A 162 0.18 -10.70 5.03
C ASP A 162 1.67 -11.02 5.27
N LYS A 163 2.56 -10.28 4.60
CA LYS A 163 4.02 -10.46 4.70
C LYS A 163 4.62 -9.99 6.03
N TYR A 164 4.09 -8.94 6.65
CA TYR A 164 4.72 -8.26 7.79
C TYR A 164 3.89 -8.31 9.08
N SER A 165 2.92 -9.21 9.20
CA SER A 165 2.12 -9.35 10.43
C SER A 165 2.50 -10.60 11.22
N GLU A 166 2.35 -10.55 12.55
CA GLU A 166 2.39 -11.74 13.40
C GLU A 166 1.18 -12.64 13.09
N GLY A 167 1.43 -13.94 12.93
CA GLY A 167 0.44 -14.88 12.39
C GLY A 167 0.24 -14.76 10.87
N GLY A 168 0.72 -13.69 10.25
CA GLY A 168 0.87 -13.55 8.80
C GLY A 168 1.98 -14.47 8.29
N ILE A 169 1.58 -15.62 7.77
CA ILE A 169 2.41 -16.42 6.88
C ILE A 169 1.91 -16.10 5.49
N ILE A 170 2.82 -15.92 4.52
CA ILE A 170 2.50 -15.85 3.09
C ILE A 170 1.49 -16.96 2.75
N GLY A 171 0.21 -16.61 2.64
CA GLY A 171 -0.89 -17.54 2.32
C GLY A 171 -1.58 -18.31 3.45
N ILE A 172 -1.36 -18.04 4.75
CA ILE A 172 -1.91 -18.91 5.83
C ILE A 172 -2.45 -18.15 7.09
N GLY A 173 -2.45 -16.81 7.15
CA GLY A 173 -2.77 -16.08 8.39
C GLY A 173 -4.06 -15.25 8.44
N ASN A 174 -4.67 -15.17 9.64
CA ASN A 174 -5.48 -14.01 10.07
C ASN A 174 -4.57 -13.11 10.93
N PRO A 175 -4.05 -12.00 10.39
CA PRO A 175 -3.06 -11.17 11.08
C PRO A 175 -3.68 -10.54 12.33
N THR A 176 -2.98 -10.64 13.46
CA THR A 176 -3.43 -10.06 14.75
C THR A 176 -2.65 -8.81 15.12
N ARG A 177 -1.37 -8.73 14.73
CA ARG A 177 -0.49 -7.58 14.95
C ARG A 177 0.30 -7.28 13.68
N VAL A 178 0.35 -6.01 13.30
CA VAL A 178 0.96 -5.57 12.04
C VAL A 178 2.25 -4.79 12.28
N ARG A 179 3.34 -5.16 11.61
CA ARG A 179 4.56 -4.35 11.54
C ARG A 179 4.42 -3.24 10.49
N MET A 180 3.56 -2.27 10.79
CA MET A 180 3.27 -1.16 9.89
C MET A 180 4.53 -0.34 9.55
N ASP A 181 5.48 -0.25 10.47
CA ASP A 181 6.82 0.30 10.23
C ASP A 181 7.53 -0.38 9.05
N LYS A 182 7.48 -1.72 8.96
CA LYS A 182 8.09 -2.48 7.85
C LYS A 182 7.27 -2.42 6.56
N ILE A 183 5.95 -2.40 6.67
CA ILE A 183 5.05 -2.18 5.52
C ILE A 183 5.39 -0.85 4.85
N ILE A 184 5.53 0.21 5.64
CA ILE A 184 5.87 1.55 5.16
C ILE A 184 7.25 1.57 4.50
N VAL A 185 8.25 0.94 5.10
CA VAL A 185 9.58 0.82 4.47
C VAL A 185 9.48 0.10 3.13
N HIS A 186 8.70 -0.97 3.04
CA HIS A 186 8.52 -1.70 1.79
C HIS A 186 7.80 -0.84 0.75
N TYR A 187 6.70 -0.18 1.11
CA TYR A 187 5.93 0.63 0.19
C TYR A 187 6.74 1.82 -0.35
N ASN A 188 7.43 2.55 0.55
CA ASN A 188 8.14 3.77 0.18
C ASN A 188 9.53 3.52 -0.42
N ALA A 189 10.28 2.55 0.09
CA ALA A 189 11.68 2.31 -0.28
C ALA A 189 11.90 0.99 -1.04
N GLY A 190 10.83 0.23 -1.32
CA GLY A 190 10.85 -1.03 -2.04
C GLY A 190 11.32 -2.24 -1.22
N GLN A 191 11.05 -3.43 -1.76
CA GLN A 191 11.37 -4.72 -1.12
C GLN A 191 12.85 -4.86 -0.74
N GLY A 192 13.77 -4.39 -1.60
CA GLY A 192 15.21 -4.53 -1.36
C GLY A 192 15.66 -3.85 -0.07
N ASN A 193 15.12 -2.66 0.23
CA ASN A 193 15.42 -1.94 1.46
C ASN A 193 14.67 -2.53 2.66
N ALA A 194 13.40 -2.92 2.48
CA ALA A 194 12.65 -3.59 3.55
C ALA A 194 13.32 -4.90 4.02
N ASN A 195 13.96 -5.64 3.12
CA ASN A 195 14.69 -6.86 3.44
C ASN A 195 15.99 -6.60 4.23
N LYS A 196 16.54 -5.38 4.21
CA LYS A 196 17.71 -5.01 5.02
C LYS A 196 17.34 -4.75 6.47
N VAL A 197 16.09 -4.42 6.77
CA VAL A 197 15.62 -4.14 8.13
C VAL A 197 15.65 -5.44 8.95
N PRO A 198 16.44 -5.53 10.04
CA PRO A 198 16.51 -6.75 10.82
C PRO A 198 15.15 -7.14 11.41
N LYS A 199 14.83 -8.44 11.35
CA LYS A 199 13.50 -8.93 11.75
C LYS A 199 13.17 -8.66 13.22
N ALA A 200 14.17 -8.74 14.10
CA ALA A 200 14.02 -8.62 15.54
C ALA A 200 13.86 -7.18 16.06
N LEU A 201 14.08 -6.15 15.23
CA LEU A 201 13.94 -4.77 15.69
C LEU A 201 12.51 -4.45 16.14
N THR A 202 12.39 -3.67 17.20
CA THR A 202 11.13 -3.03 17.60
C THR A 202 10.73 -1.97 16.56
N PRO A 203 9.47 -1.50 16.53
CA PRO A 203 9.08 -0.41 15.65
C PRO A 203 9.91 0.87 15.85
N ALA A 204 10.23 1.23 17.10
CA ALA A 204 11.06 2.39 17.41
C ALA A 204 12.51 2.22 16.89
N ASP A 205 13.13 1.07 17.12
CA ASP A 205 14.48 0.77 16.60
C ASP A 205 14.50 0.71 15.07
N THR A 206 13.39 0.30 14.45
CA THR A 206 13.25 0.28 12.99
C THR A 206 13.34 1.70 12.42
N VAL A 207 12.71 2.69 13.05
CA VAL A 207 12.83 4.10 12.63
C VAL A 207 14.30 4.55 12.67
N ILE A 208 15.02 4.25 13.74
CA ILE A 208 16.44 4.61 13.90
C ILE A 208 17.29 3.92 12.83
N PHE A 209 17.08 2.62 12.63
CA PHE A 209 17.79 1.85 11.61
C PHE A 209 17.56 2.41 10.21
N VAL A 210 16.29 2.65 9.84
CA VAL A 210 15.90 3.17 8.52
C VAL A 210 16.51 4.54 8.28
N LYS A 211 16.50 5.43 9.29
CA LYS A 211 17.10 6.76 9.19
C LYS A 211 18.60 6.70 8.89
N ASN A 212 19.31 5.78 9.54
CA ASN A 212 20.77 5.70 9.46
C ASN A 212 21.27 4.88 8.26
N ASN A 213 20.48 3.91 7.75
CA ASN A 213 20.95 2.92 6.78
C ASN A 213 20.16 2.89 5.46
N ILE A 214 18.99 3.54 5.39
CA ILE A 214 18.13 3.53 4.20
C ILE A 214 17.89 4.97 3.72
N SER A 215 17.11 5.75 4.47
CA SER A 215 16.81 7.15 4.14
C SER A 215 16.06 7.83 5.27
N ILE A 216 16.37 9.11 5.52
CA ILE A 216 15.60 9.96 6.43
C ILE A 216 14.15 10.11 5.96
N THR A 217 13.90 10.20 4.66
CA THR A 217 12.55 10.35 4.09
C THR A 217 11.66 9.16 4.44
N THR A 218 12.21 7.94 4.38
CA THR A 218 11.47 6.72 4.73
C THR A 218 11.23 6.62 6.24
N ALA A 219 12.21 7.02 7.07
CA ALA A 219 12.02 7.09 8.51
C ALA A 219 10.94 8.11 8.90
N ASP A 220 10.93 9.28 8.25
CA ASP A 220 9.88 10.29 8.39
C ASP A 220 8.52 9.75 7.95
N TYR A 221 8.48 8.94 6.90
CA TYR A 221 7.26 8.26 6.43
C TYR A 221 6.64 7.38 7.51
N ILE A 222 7.46 6.62 8.24
CA ILE A 222 7.00 5.81 9.37
C ILE A 222 6.34 6.72 10.43
N ASN A 223 7.01 7.81 10.81
CA ASN A 223 6.48 8.74 11.81
C ASN A 223 5.24 9.52 11.34
N LYS A 224 5.13 9.86 10.05
CA LYS A 224 3.93 10.48 9.46
C LYS A 224 2.71 9.56 9.58
N PHE A 225 2.92 8.26 9.40
CA PHE A 225 1.85 7.27 9.39
C PHE A 225 1.46 6.83 10.81
N ILE A 226 2.41 6.28 11.58
CA ILE A 226 2.19 5.63 12.89
C ILE A 226 2.86 6.33 14.07
N GLY A 227 3.40 7.54 13.89
CA GLY A 227 3.89 8.36 15.00
C GLY A 227 2.75 8.94 15.85
N THR A 228 3.08 9.47 17.02
CA THR A 228 2.17 10.33 17.78
C THR A 228 1.83 11.54 16.92
N ASN A 229 0.56 11.93 16.87
CA ASN A 229 -0.01 12.91 15.91
C ASN A 229 0.20 12.52 14.43
N GLY A 230 0.70 11.32 14.15
CA GLY A 230 0.66 10.69 12.84
C GLY A 230 -0.77 10.43 12.40
N LEU A 231 -0.97 10.01 11.16
CA LEU A 231 -2.32 9.92 10.60
C LEU A 231 -3.15 8.81 11.22
N ILE A 232 -2.56 7.64 11.48
CA ILE A 232 -3.31 6.54 12.09
C ILE A 232 -3.77 6.95 13.49
N ASP A 233 -2.86 7.48 14.32
CA ASP A 233 -3.18 8.00 15.65
C ASP A 233 -4.23 9.13 15.60
N SER A 234 -4.08 10.08 14.68
CA SER A 234 -5.02 11.20 14.55
C SER A 234 -6.42 10.77 14.11
N ILE A 235 -6.50 9.81 13.17
CA ILE A 235 -7.78 9.30 12.66
C ILE A 235 -8.48 8.47 13.73
N THR A 236 -7.79 7.54 14.37
CA THR A 236 -8.43 6.57 15.29
C THR A 236 -8.82 7.17 16.63
N ARG A 237 -8.24 8.31 17.05
CA ARG A 237 -8.74 9.09 18.20
C ARG A 237 -10.15 9.67 17.99
N THR A 238 -10.59 9.76 16.74
CA THR A 238 -11.88 10.38 16.37
C THR A 238 -12.95 9.36 15.94
N LEU A 239 -12.60 8.07 15.92
CA LEU A 239 -13.51 6.96 15.67
C LEU A 239 -14.15 6.49 16.98
#